data_AF-F2NXC6-F1
#
_entry.id   AF-F2NXC6-F1
#
_cell.length_a   1.000
_cell.length_b   1.000
_cell.length_c   1.000
_cell.angle_alpha   90.00
_cell.angle_beta   90.00
_cell.angle_gamma   90.00
#
_symmetry.space_group_name_H-M   'P 1'
#
loop_
_entity.id
_entity.type
_entity.pdbx_description
1 polymer ?
#
loop_
_entity_poly.entity_id
_entity_poly.type
_entity_poly.pdbx_seq_one_letter_code
_entity_poly.pdbx_strand_id
1 'polypeptide(L)'
;MALALTKCISTFDSVPSSSKYKYLAVASSADMVKLGEWIKSGSDLEGITITLADDVDLADYADDWQPIGFIKSTEDSDADSNNMPFRGTFNGNGKTISYEIKKREDGLDSQVFGLFFDNYGTIENLVVNQTYSGDLSNRMLSRGGMICAYNYGNIKNCIVMSDIAIGTRSDTAGICKVNTESGKVVNCFVTGNIENQLDAYWRGSYQKTGGICAINYGTVENVVSAVNIKTKSLIDNKERLNNIAAAIAARTDGYLTNCYWLKDSINQDGNLKNHIAYTNYGDYTEENCIPDPSKITGCGWFDTNSPSASVTAGTTSECKSAQTLAYSGTLIQMLNAYVSASSDSGLKRWTAGADGSLSLDF
;
A
#
# COMPACT_ATOMS: atom_id res chain seq x y z
N MET A 1 -28.35 2.57 0.52
CA MET A 1 -28.93 3.31 1.67
C MET A 1 -28.42 4.73 1.54
N ALA A 2 -29.27 5.76 1.59
CA ALA A 2 -28.80 7.13 1.38
C ALA A 2 -27.86 7.53 2.53
N LEU A 3 -26.61 7.88 2.20
CA LEU A 3 -25.59 8.35 3.14
C LEU A 3 -26.09 9.47 4.07
N ALA A 4 -27.07 10.24 3.60
CA ALA A 4 -27.77 11.31 4.34
C ALA A 4 -28.48 10.85 5.63
N LEU A 5 -28.76 9.55 5.82
CA LEU A 5 -29.36 9.02 7.06
C LEU A 5 -28.35 8.26 7.94
N THR A 6 -27.11 8.12 7.48
CA THR A 6 -26.06 7.42 8.22
C THR A 6 -25.48 8.35 9.29
N LYS A 7 -25.38 7.87 10.52
CA LYS A 7 -24.86 8.68 11.64
C LYS A 7 -23.33 8.79 11.55
N CYS A 8 -22.81 10.00 11.72
CA CYS A 8 -21.37 10.23 11.84
C CYS A 8 -20.82 9.65 13.14
N ILE A 9 -19.58 9.16 13.10
CA ILE A 9 -18.86 8.59 14.25
C ILE A 9 -18.82 9.56 15.44
N SER A 10 -18.60 10.85 15.20
CA SER A 10 -18.61 11.93 16.19
C SER A 10 -19.89 12.00 17.02
N THR A 11 -21.04 11.55 16.50
CA THR A 11 -22.35 11.63 17.18
C THR A 11 -22.56 10.59 18.29
N PHE A 12 -21.63 9.64 18.48
CA PHE A 12 -21.74 8.57 19.47
C PHE A 12 -20.76 8.76 20.62
N ASP A 13 -21.19 8.64 21.88
CA ASP A 13 -20.26 8.75 23.02
C ASP A 13 -19.32 7.54 23.18
N SER A 14 -19.69 6.40 22.58
CA SER A 14 -18.92 5.14 22.60
C SER A 14 -19.21 4.32 21.34
N VAL A 15 -18.41 3.28 21.11
CA VAL A 15 -18.57 2.37 19.97
C VAL A 15 -19.99 1.79 19.96
N PRO A 16 -20.79 2.02 18.91
CA PRO A 16 -22.11 1.42 18.82
C PRO A 16 -22.02 -0.07 18.49
N SER A 17 -22.94 -0.88 19.05
CA SER A 17 -23.04 -2.30 18.69
C SER A 17 -23.40 -2.50 17.22
N SER A 18 -22.66 -3.38 16.54
CA SER A 18 -22.91 -3.78 15.14
C SER A 18 -24.29 -4.44 14.92
N SER A 19 -24.90 -4.97 15.98
CA SER A 19 -26.28 -5.47 15.94
C SER A 19 -27.33 -4.36 15.70
N LYS A 20 -27.02 -3.13 16.10
CA LYS A 20 -27.92 -1.96 16.02
C LYS A 20 -27.51 -0.99 14.92
N TYR A 21 -26.20 -0.80 14.71
CA TYR A 21 -25.67 0.13 13.72
C TYR A 21 -24.69 -0.59 12.81
N LYS A 22 -25.16 -0.96 11.62
CA LYS A 22 -24.34 -1.60 10.58
C LYS A 22 -23.61 -0.60 9.69
N TYR A 23 -24.08 0.64 9.64
CA TYR A 23 -23.57 1.68 8.76
C TYR A 23 -23.27 2.93 9.57
N LEU A 24 -22.05 3.44 9.46
CA LEU A 24 -21.57 4.67 10.07
C LEU A 24 -20.93 5.57 9.00
N ALA A 25 -20.85 6.86 9.28
CA ALA A 25 -20.24 7.84 8.39
C ALA A 25 -19.03 8.51 9.04
N VAL A 26 -18.07 8.90 8.20
CA VAL A 26 -16.98 9.82 8.55
C VAL A 26 -17.14 11.03 7.64
N ALA A 27 -17.27 12.22 8.21
CA ALA A 27 -17.40 13.47 7.47
C ALA A 27 -16.30 14.48 7.81
N SER A 28 -15.38 14.12 8.72
CA SER A 28 -14.37 15.04 9.24
C SER A 28 -13.15 14.31 9.78
N SER A 29 -12.06 15.05 10.00
CA SER A 29 -10.86 14.58 10.67
C SER A 29 -11.13 14.14 12.11
N ALA A 30 -12.02 14.84 12.82
CA ALA A 30 -12.45 14.45 14.17
C ALA A 30 -13.15 13.08 14.21
N ASP A 31 -13.93 12.72 13.17
CA ASP A 31 -14.52 11.39 13.06
C ASP A 31 -13.43 10.30 12.90
N MET A 32 -12.38 10.58 12.12
CA MET A 32 -11.25 9.67 11.91
C MET A 32 -10.41 9.48 13.18
N VAL A 33 -10.16 10.55 13.92
CA VAL A 33 -9.44 10.47 15.21
C VAL A 33 -10.24 9.63 16.21
N LYS A 34 -11.55 9.88 16.30
CA LYS A 34 -12.45 9.10 17.16
C LYS A 34 -12.53 7.62 16.75
N LEU A 35 -12.52 7.33 15.45
CA LEU A 35 -12.36 5.96 14.94
C LEU A 35 -11.06 5.32 15.44
N GLY A 36 -9.95 6.06 15.39
CA GLY A 36 -8.67 5.64 15.95
C GLY A 36 -8.74 5.34 17.45
N GLU A 37 -9.39 6.19 18.24
CA GLU A 37 -9.60 5.99 19.68
C GLU A 37 -10.43 4.74 19.97
N TRP A 38 -11.52 4.52 19.22
CA TRP A 38 -12.35 3.34 19.34
C TRP A 38 -11.56 2.05 19.14
N ILE A 39 -10.72 2.01 18.10
CA ILE A 39 -9.90 0.83 17.83
C ILE A 39 -8.82 0.63 18.89
N LYS A 40 -8.14 1.71 19.31
CA LYS A 40 -7.18 1.66 20.44
C LYS A 40 -7.83 1.20 21.75
N SER A 41 -9.13 1.46 21.95
CA SER A 41 -9.89 1.01 23.12
C SER A 41 -10.34 -0.47 23.06
N GLY A 42 -10.00 -1.19 21.99
CA GLY A 42 -10.24 -2.63 21.85
C GLY A 42 -11.40 -3.01 20.93
N SER A 43 -12.03 -2.06 20.23
CA SER A 43 -13.05 -2.38 19.22
C SER A 43 -12.41 -2.66 17.86
N ASP A 44 -12.70 -3.80 17.25
CA ASP A 44 -12.25 -4.13 15.89
C ASP A 44 -13.23 -3.68 14.78
N LEU A 45 -14.45 -3.28 15.16
CA LEU A 45 -15.53 -2.83 14.29
C LEU A 45 -16.02 -3.90 13.30
N GLU A 46 -15.85 -5.18 13.66
CA GLU A 46 -16.38 -6.28 12.86
C GLU A 46 -17.89 -6.14 12.61
N GLY A 47 -18.29 -6.34 11.35
CA GLY A 47 -19.69 -6.23 10.92
C GLY A 47 -20.22 -4.80 10.74
N ILE A 48 -19.38 -3.77 10.91
CA ILE A 48 -19.73 -2.36 10.65
C ILE A 48 -19.09 -1.90 9.34
N THR A 49 -19.87 -1.23 8.50
CA THR A 49 -19.39 -0.48 7.34
C THR A 49 -19.32 1.01 7.69
N ILE A 50 -18.13 1.58 7.56
CA ILE A 50 -17.84 3.01 7.69
C ILE A 50 -17.71 3.57 6.29
N THR A 51 -18.40 4.66 6.00
CA THR A 51 -18.37 5.29 4.68
C THR A 51 -17.95 6.76 4.79
N LEU A 52 -17.00 7.19 3.96
CA LEU A 52 -16.67 8.61 3.86
C LEU A 52 -17.84 9.38 3.23
N ALA A 53 -18.31 10.41 3.93
CA ALA A 53 -19.33 11.33 3.46
C ALA A 53 -18.73 12.51 2.69
N ASP A 54 -17.49 12.87 3.01
CA ASP A 54 -16.74 13.93 2.34
C ASP A 54 -15.25 13.56 2.28
N ASP A 55 -14.49 14.35 1.53
CA ASP A 55 -13.03 14.30 1.62
C ASP A 55 -12.60 14.72 3.03
N VAL A 56 -11.57 14.06 3.57
CA VAL A 56 -11.08 14.27 4.94
C VAL A 56 -9.61 14.66 4.88
N ASP A 57 -9.28 15.81 5.45
CA ASP A 57 -7.91 16.26 5.63
C ASP A 57 -7.50 16.16 7.10
N LEU A 58 -6.44 15.40 7.38
CA LEU A 58 -5.89 15.14 8.71
C LEU A 58 -4.71 16.06 9.06
N ALA A 59 -4.47 17.14 8.30
CA ALA A 59 -3.39 18.09 8.55
C ALA A 59 -3.37 18.65 9.99
N ASP A 60 -4.55 18.91 10.57
CA ASP A 60 -4.68 19.38 11.96
C ASP A 60 -4.16 18.38 13.00
N TYR A 61 -3.96 17.12 12.61
CA TYR A 61 -3.47 16.03 13.45
C TYR A 61 -2.08 15.52 13.02
N ALA A 62 -1.40 16.20 12.09
CA ALA A 62 -0.15 15.71 11.49
C ALA A 62 0.98 15.48 12.51
N ASP A 63 1.06 16.28 13.58
CA ASP A 63 2.11 16.16 14.60
C ASP A 63 1.93 14.90 15.47
N ASP A 64 0.69 14.46 15.67
CA ASP A 64 0.32 13.31 16.50
C ASP A 64 -0.19 12.11 15.68
N TRP A 65 -0.16 12.20 14.35
CA TRP A 65 -0.74 11.18 13.48
C TRP A 65 0.01 9.86 13.65
N GLN A 66 -0.75 8.81 13.91
CA GLN A 66 -0.29 7.44 13.96
C GLN A 66 -1.32 6.56 13.26
N PRO A 67 -0.90 5.44 12.63
CA PRO A 67 -1.83 4.53 11.99
C PRO A 67 -2.92 4.06 12.96
N ILE A 68 -4.15 3.98 12.47
CA ILE A 68 -5.29 3.50 13.25
C ILE A 68 -5.03 2.06 13.70
N GLY A 69 -5.17 1.81 15.00
CA GLY A 69 -4.88 0.52 15.61
C GLY A 69 -3.44 0.33 16.06
N PHE A 70 -2.53 1.26 15.75
CA PHE A 70 -1.19 1.24 16.32
C PHE A 70 -1.23 1.56 17.82
N ILE A 71 -0.70 0.66 18.64
CA ILE A 71 -0.46 0.85 20.06
C ILE A 71 1.03 0.98 20.28
N LYS A 72 1.46 2.18 20.67
CA LYS A 72 2.85 2.48 20.97
C LYS A 72 3.32 1.62 22.14
N SER A 73 4.30 0.74 21.89
CA SER A 73 5.03 0.03 22.95
C SER A 73 5.83 1.03 23.79
N THR A 74 5.82 0.86 25.12
CA THR A 74 6.73 1.57 26.04
C THR A 74 8.07 0.87 26.21
N GLU A 75 8.25 -0.30 25.61
CA GLU A 75 9.49 -1.07 25.63
C GLU A 75 10.25 -0.88 24.31
N ASP A 76 11.58 -0.79 24.37
CA ASP A 76 12.50 -0.73 23.20
C ASP A 76 12.37 -1.93 22.24
N SER A 77 11.51 -2.90 22.56
CA SER A 77 11.15 -3.96 21.63
C SER A 77 9.93 -3.53 20.81
N ASP A 78 10.17 -3.48 19.50
CA ASP A 78 9.25 -3.34 18.38
C ASP A 78 8.16 -4.45 18.33
N ALA A 79 7.72 -4.97 19.47
CA ALA A 79 6.73 -6.04 19.54
C ALA A 79 5.39 -5.52 18.98
N ASP A 80 5.16 -5.82 17.71
CA ASP A 80 3.91 -5.58 16.98
C ASP A 80 2.70 -6.33 17.61
N SER A 81 2.86 -6.97 18.79
CA SER A 81 1.92 -7.92 19.39
C SER A 81 0.74 -7.30 20.12
N ASN A 82 0.77 -6.00 20.41
CA ASN A 82 -0.30 -5.32 21.16
C ASN A 82 -1.16 -4.41 20.28
N ASN A 83 -0.97 -4.41 18.96
CA ASN A 83 -1.77 -3.58 18.05
C ASN A 83 -3.21 -4.09 17.94
N MET A 84 -4.13 -3.16 17.71
CA MET A 84 -5.56 -3.45 17.61
C MET A 84 -5.99 -3.50 16.14
N PRO A 85 -6.46 -4.65 15.63
CA PRO A 85 -6.78 -4.80 14.21
C PRO A 85 -8.09 -4.11 13.83
N PHE A 86 -8.18 -3.64 12.59
CA PHE A 86 -9.44 -3.25 11.97
C PHE A 86 -10.07 -4.44 11.23
N ARG A 87 -11.30 -4.80 11.58
CA ARG A 87 -12.09 -5.91 10.97
C ARG A 87 -13.36 -5.45 10.26
N GLY A 88 -13.68 -4.16 10.31
CA GLY A 88 -14.84 -3.59 9.64
C GLY A 88 -14.67 -3.46 8.12
N THR A 89 -15.60 -2.76 7.49
CA THR A 89 -15.44 -2.26 6.10
C THR A 89 -15.25 -0.76 6.12
N PHE A 90 -14.14 -0.27 5.60
CA PHE A 90 -13.87 1.14 5.38
C PHE A 90 -14.05 1.47 3.90
N ASN A 91 -15.17 2.10 3.55
CA ASN A 91 -15.50 2.44 2.17
C ASN A 91 -15.29 3.94 1.96
N GLY A 92 -14.28 4.30 1.18
CA GLY A 92 -13.96 5.67 0.84
C GLY A 92 -15.01 6.35 -0.03
N ASN A 93 -15.93 5.61 -0.67
CA ASN A 93 -16.98 6.16 -1.52
C ASN A 93 -16.46 7.14 -2.60
N GLY A 94 -15.26 6.86 -3.11
CA GLY A 94 -14.52 7.71 -4.06
C GLY A 94 -13.96 9.00 -3.48
N LYS A 95 -14.02 9.17 -2.16
CA LYS A 95 -13.49 10.32 -1.43
C LYS A 95 -12.02 10.12 -1.06
N THR A 96 -11.39 11.24 -0.76
CA THR A 96 -9.99 11.33 -0.41
C THR A 96 -9.78 11.41 1.09
N ILE A 97 -8.80 10.68 1.61
CA ILE A 97 -8.17 10.98 2.89
C ILE A 97 -6.78 11.55 2.61
N SER A 98 -6.53 12.77 3.09
CA SER A 98 -5.22 13.40 3.09
C SER A 98 -4.59 13.30 4.47
N TYR A 99 -3.33 12.88 4.57
CA TYR A 99 -2.58 12.93 5.81
C TYR A 99 -1.08 13.14 5.54
N GLU A 100 -0.42 13.72 6.52
CA GLU A 100 1.02 14.00 6.48
C GLU A 100 1.75 13.11 7.49
N ILE A 101 2.86 12.50 7.05
CA ILE A 101 3.80 11.83 7.95
C ILE A 101 4.86 12.84 8.35
N LYS A 102 4.87 13.21 9.63
CA LYS A 102 5.93 14.02 10.22
C LYS A 102 6.91 13.17 10.99
N LYS A 103 8.14 13.65 11.07
CA LYS A 103 9.14 13.14 12.01
C LYS A 103 8.60 13.26 13.44
N ARG A 104 8.40 12.13 14.14
CA ARG A 104 8.04 12.12 15.57
C ARG A 104 9.16 12.69 16.44
N GLU A 105 8.90 13.46 17.49
CA GLU A 105 9.97 14.03 18.36
C GLU A 105 10.05 13.38 19.75
N ASP A 106 9.50 12.19 19.90
CA ASP A 106 9.43 11.45 21.17
C ASP A 106 10.64 10.55 21.47
N GLY A 107 11.74 10.73 20.73
CA GLY A 107 13.00 10.03 20.95
C GLY A 107 13.05 8.56 20.49
N LEU A 108 11.98 8.00 19.91
CA LEU A 108 12.01 6.63 19.40
C LEU A 108 12.74 6.51 18.06
N ASP A 109 13.58 5.49 17.90
CA ASP A 109 14.32 5.27 16.67
C ASP A 109 13.41 4.89 15.48
N SER A 110 12.26 4.25 15.73
CA SER A 110 11.34 3.76 14.70
C SER A 110 10.11 4.65 14.45
N GLN A 111 9.72 4.77 13.18
CA GLN A 111 8.50 5.43 12.73
C GLN A 111 7.57 4.41 12.07
N VAL A 112 6.34 4.32 12.57
CA VAL A 112 5.28 3.55 11.92
C VAL A 112 4.37 4.52 11.18
N PHE A 113 3.91 4.14 9.99
CA PHE A 113 3.07 4.98 9.15
C PHE A 113 2.06 4.19 8.31
N GLY A 114 1.10 4.92 7.75
CA GLY A 114 -0.09 4.39 7.07
C GLY A 114 -1.38 4.91 7.69
N LEU A 115 -2.51 4.65 7.02
CA LEU A 115 -3.83 4.98 7.56
C LEU A 115 -4.26 4.00 8.66
N PHE A 116 -4.07 2.70 8.45
CA PHE A 116 -4.31 1.63 9.41
C PHE A 116 -3.02 0.89 9.75
N PHE A 117 -2.91 0.32 10.94
CA PHE A 117 -1.79 -0.58 11.23
C PHE A 117 -2.06 -1.96 10.63
N ASP A 118 -3.06 -2.67 11.17
CA ASP A 118 -3.48 -3.99 10.70
C ASP A 118 -4.88 -3.94 10.08
N ASN A 119 -4.98 -4.37 8.82
CA ASN A 119 -6.26 -4.56 8.14
C ASN A 119 -6.62 -6.05 8.06
N TYR A 120 -7.63 -6.47 8.81
CA TYR A 120 -8.28 -7.79 8.69
C TYR A 120 -9.63 -7.71 7.96
N GLY A 121 -10.13 -6.50 7.77
CA GLY A 121 -11.42 -6.21 7.17
C GLY A 121 -11.33 -5.94 5.67
N THR A 122 -12.09 -4.94 5.21
CA THR A 122 -12.05 -4.46 3.83
C THR A 122 -11.84 -2.96 3.81
N ILE A 123 -10.86 -2.49 3.04
CA ILE A 123 -10.66 -1.08 2.72
C ILE A 123 -10.93 -0.93 1.22
N GLU A 124 -11.90 -0.11 0.84
CA GLU A 124 -12.31 -0.03 -0.56
C GLU A 124 -12.73 1.36 -1.02
N ASN A 125 -12.66 1.58 -2.33
CA ASN A 125 -13.15 2.80 -3.01
C ASN A 125 -12.57 4.08 -2.40
N LEU A 126 -11.28 4.07 -2.08
CA LEU A 126 -10.63 5.13 -1.31
C LEU A 126 -9.50 5.77 -2.13
N VAL A 127 -9.45 7.09 -2.11
CA VAL A 127 -8.27 7.84 -2.54
C VAL A 127 -7.46 8.21 -1.30
N VAL A 128 -6.17 7.92 -1.29
CA VAL A 128 -5.23 8.33 -0.25
C VAL A 128 -4.24 9.31 -0.82
N ASN A 129 -4.16 10.49 -0.21
CA ASN A 129 -3.16 11.49 -0.51
C ASN A 129 -2.19 11.60 0.68
N GLN A 130 -1.05 10.92 0.57
CA GLN A 130 -0.05 10.89 1.61
C GLN A 130 1.13 11.80 1.24
N THR A 131 1.44 12.74 2.13
CA THR A 131 2.65 13.57 2.07
C THR A 131 3.54 13.31 3.28
N TYR A 132 4.76 13.83 3.25
CA TYR A 132 5.66 13.76 4.40
C TYR A 132 6.43 15.07 4.56
N SER A 133 6.87 15.36 5.77
CA SER A 133 7.82 16.43 6.02
C SER A 133 8.82 16.09 7.12
N GLY A 134 9.95 16.79 7.06
CA GLY A 134 11.10 16.56 7.93
C GLY A 134 12.07 15.51 7.37
N ASP A 135 13.23 15.43 8.02
CA ASP A 135 14.25 14.46 7.69
C ASP A 135 14.03 13.16 8.48
N LEU A 136 13.48 12.15 7.80
CA LEU A 136 13.28 10.80 8.33
C LEU A 136 14.52 9.90 8.15
N SER A 137 15.62 10.41 7.58
CA SER A 137 16.81 9.60 7.28
C SER A 137 17.44 8.97 8.52
N ASN A 138 17.37 9.66 9.66
CA ASN A 138 17.89 9.15 10.93
C ASN A 138 16.96 8.16 11.65
N ARG A 139 15.77 7.86 11.10
CA ARG A 139 14.85 6.87 11.67
C ARG A 139 15.22 5.48 11.18
N MET A 140 15.29 4.54 12.12
CA MET A 140 15.67 3.17 11.89
C MET A 140 14.44 2.27 12.02
N LEU A 141 14.34 1.20 11.24
CA LEU A 141 13.24 0.23 11.34
C LEU A 141 11.85 0.86 11.11
N SER A 142 11.78 1.98 10.39
CA SER A 142 10.52 2.61 10.03
C SER A 142 9.76 1.72 9.07
N ARG A 143 8.44 1.60 9.25
CA ARG A 143 7.67 0.59 8.55
C ARG A 143 6.23 1.01 8.30
N GLY A 144 5.75 0.75 7.08
CA GLY A 144 4.36 1.01 6.71
C GLY A 144 4.12 0.97 5.21
N GLY A 145 2.86 0.98 4.81
CA GLY A 145 2.45 1.44 3.50
C GLY A 145 1.33 2.46 3.67
N MET A 146 0.98 3.19 2.62
CA MET A 146 0.13 4.38 2.80
C MET A 146 -1.33 4.04 3.16
N ILE A 147 -1.78 2.82 2.89
CA ILE A 147 -3.05 2.33 3.42
C ILE A 147 -2.83 1.59 4.74
N CYS A 148 -1.92 0.61 4.79
CA CYS A 148 -1.64 -0.08 6.05
C CYS A 148 -0.23 -0.66 6.21
N ALA A 149 0.16 -1.02 7.43
CA ALA A 149 1.40 -1.78 7.63
C ALA A 149 1.21 -3.25 7.20
N TYR A 150 0.18 -3.92 7.72
CA TYR A 150 -0.10 -5.32 7.41
C TYR A 150 -1.51 -5.51 6.88
N ASN A 151 -1.61 -6.14 5.71
CA ASN A 151 -2.88 -6.51 5.11
C ASN A 151 -3.13 -8.01 5.28
N TYR A 152 -4.14 -8.35 6.08
CA TYR A 152 -4.71 -9.69 6.27
C TYR A 152 -6.07 -9.84 5.56
N GLY A 153 -6.71 -8.73 5.20
CA GLY A 153 -8.02 -8.68 4.56
C GLY A 153 -7.95 -8.23 3.10
N ASN A 154 -8.93 -7.41 2.70
CA ASN A 154 -9.06 -6.93 1.33
C ASN A 154 -8.75 -5.43 1.24
N ILE A 155 -7.95 -5.04 0.26
CA ILE A 155 -7.79 -3.65 -0.18
C ILE A 155 -8.18 -3.62 -1.65
N LYS A 156 -9.23 -2.88 -2.02
CA LYS A 156 -9.67 -2.86 -3.42
C LYS A 156 -10.19 -1.53 -3.92
N ASN A 157 -10.02 -1.25 -5.20
CA ASN A 157 -10.47 0.00 -5.82
C ASN A 157 -9.86 1.23 -5.12
N CYS A 158 -8.57 1.19 -4.81
CA CYS A 158 -7.92 2.31 -4.13
C CYS A 158 -6.92 3.02 -5.04
N ILE A 159 -6.84 4.34 -4.91
CA ILE A 159 -5.83 5.17 -5.55
C ILE A 159 -4.96 5.77 -4.45
N VAL A 160 -3.64 5.63 -4.55
CA VAL A 160 -2.69 6.20 -3.61
C VAL A 160 -1.75 7.16 -4.34
N MET A 161 -1.71 8.40 -3.86
CA MET A 161 -0.66 9.36 -4.16
C MET A 161 0.30 9.33 -2.96
N SER A 162 1.48 8.74 -3.15
CA SER A 162 2.47 8.56 -2.10
C SER A 162 3.68 9.43 -2.38
N ASP A 163 4.03 10.28 -1.41
CA ASP A 163 5.32 10.97 -1.39
C ASP A 163 5.98 10.69 -0.04
N ILE A 164 7.06 9.92 -0.03
CA ILE A 164 7.77 9.58 1.20
C ILE A 164 9.27 9.40 0.95
N ALA A 165 10.08 9.88 1.89
CA ALA A 165 11.47 9.48 1.99
C ALA A 165 11.77 8.95 3.39
N ILE A 166 12.36 7.76 3.48
CA ILE A 166 12.64 7.05 4.73
C ILE A 166 14.13 6.75 4.90
N GLY A 167 14.52 6.55 6.16
CA GLY A 167 15.88 6.24 6.57
C GLY A 167 16.26 4.76 6.57
N THR A 168 17.35 4.44 7.26
CA THR A 168 17.95 3.09 7.23
C THR A 168 17.02 1.97 7.74
N ARG A 169 17.16 0.77 7.15
CA ARG A 169 16.49 -0.49 7.57
C ARG A 169 14.96 -0.45 7.57
N SER A 170 14.40 0.44 6.79
CA SER A 170 12.97 0.71 6.78
C SER A 170 12.32 0.06 5.57
N ASP A 171 11.18 -0.60 5.76
CA ASP A 171 10.42 -1.26 4.69
C ASP A 171 9.17 -0.42 4.36
N THR A 172 8.94 -0.14 3.08
CA THR A 172 7.84 0.75 2.65
C THR A 172 7.26 0.38 1.30
N ALA A 173 5.99 0.77 1.09
CA ALA A 173 5.34 0.69 -0.20
C ALA A 173 4.14 1.62 -0.32
N GLY A 174 3.61 1.75 -1.55
CA GLY A 174 2.43 2.56 -1.82
C GLY A 174 1.18 2.11 -1.06
N ILE A 175 0.88 0.81 -0.97
CA ILE A 175 -0.36 0.34 -0.32
C ILE A 175 -0.09 -0.24 1.05
N CYS A 176 0.70 -1.32 1.12
CA CYS A 176 1.00 -1.97 2.38
C CYS A 176 2.44 -2.45 2.49
N LYS A 177 3.05 -2.37 3.67
CA LYS A 177 4.37 -2.97 3.87
C LYS A 177 4.30 -4.48 3.59
N VAL A 178 3.39 -5.19 4.25
CA VAL A 178 3.21 -6.64 4.04
C VAL A 178 1.78 -6.94 3.62
N ASN A 179 1.64 -7.54 2.44
CA ASN A 179 0.42 -8.26 2.08
C ASN A 179 0.58 -9.72 2.51
N THR A 180 -0.15 -10.15 3.54
CA THR A 180 0.01 -11.49 4.13
C THR A 180 -0.67 -12.56 3.27
N GLU A 181 -0.53 -13.85 3.63
CA GLU A 181 -1.08 -14.98 2.85
C GLU A 181 -2.59 -14.89 2.60
N SER A 182 -3.36 -14.35 3.56
CA SER A 182 -4.80 -14.11 3.39
C SER A 182 -5.13 -12.78 2.72
N GLY A 183 -4.14 -11.89 2.63
CA GLY A 183 -4.28 -10.53 2.13
C GLY A 183 -4.49 -10.46 0.62
N LYS A 184 -5.40 -9.58 0.21
CA LYS A 184 -5.69 -9.29 -1.20
C LYS A 184 -5.58 -7.80 -1.46
N VAL A 185 -4.84 -7.44 -2.51
CA VAL A 185 -4.78 -6.08 -3.06
C VAL A 185 -5.24 -6.14 -4.51
N VAL A 186 -6.39 -5.55 -4.82
CA VAL A 186 -7.06 -5.74 -6.11
C VAL A 186 -7.51 -4.42 -6.71
N ASN A 187 -7.27 -4.19 -7.99
CA ASN A 187 -7.84 -3.04 -8.70
C ASN A 187 -7.38 -1.70 -8.11
N CYS A 188 -6.08 -1.59 -7.79
CA CYS A 188 -5.52 -0.41 -7.13
C CYS A 188 -4.44 0.27 -7.97
N PHE A 189 -4.28 1.58 -7.77
CA PHE A 189 -3.32 2.41 -8.45
C PHE A 189 -2.43 3.16 -7.45
N VAL A 190 -1.12 3.19 -7.68
CA VAL A 190 -0.19 4.00 -6.88
C VAL A 190 0.64 4.90 -7.79
N THR A 191 0.80 6.16 -7.41
CA THR A 191 1.67 7.16 -8.06
C THR A 191 2.44 7.98 -7.02
N GLY A 192 3.43 8.74 -7.45
CA GLY A 192 4.24 9.64 -6.61
C GLY A 192 5.69 9.17 -6.45
N ASN A 193 6.33 9.46 -5.32
CA ASN A 193 7.75 9.19 -5.09
C ASN A 193 7.97 8.43 -3.77
N ILE A 194 8.76 7.36 -3.82
CA ILE A 194 9.12 6.57 -2.64
C ILE A 194 10.65 6.45 -2.59
N GLU A 195 11.28 7.05 -1.59
CA GLU A 195 12.73 7.07 -1.45
C GLU A 195 13.21 6.34 -0.18
N ASN A 196 14.20 5.46 -0.34
CA ASN A 196 15.00 4.93 0.77
C ASN A 196 16.39 5.56 0.73
N GLN A 197 16.63 6.51 1.64
CA GLN A 197 17.70 7.51 1.50
C GLN A 197 19.08 7.02 1.93
N LEU A 198 19.16 5.99 2.77
CA LEU A 198 20.39 5.55 3.40
C LEU A 198 20.59 4.05 3.25
N ASP A 199 21.82 3.57 3.37
CA ASP A 199 22.12 2.14 3.35
C ASP A 199 21.92 1.50 4.73
N ALA A 200 21.22 0.37 4.78
CA ALA A 200 21.31 -0.54 5.91
C ALA A 200 22.68 -1.25 5.84
N TYR A 201 23.69 -0.71 6.52
CA TYR A 201 24.95 -1.44 6.74
C TYR A 201 24.80 -2.51 7.83
N TRP A 202 23.74 -3.32 7.76
CA TRP A 202 23.39 -4.32 8.78
C TRP A 202 23.25 -5.71 8.19
N ARG A 203 23.66 -6.71 8.97
CA ARG A 203 23.50 -8.14 8.67
C ARG A 203 22.02 -8.51 8.69
N GLY A 204 21.56 -9.23 7.68
CA GLY A 204 20.17 -9.63 7.50
C GLY A 204 19.53 -9.05 6.22
N SER A 205 18.20 -9.02 6.20
CA SER A 205 17.38 -8.65 5.04
C SER A 205 16.46 -7.47 5.35
N TYR A 206 16.76 -6.29 4.83
CA TYR A 206 16.06 -5.04 5.14
C TYR A 206 15.87 -4.15 3.91
N GLN A 207 15.10 -3.07 4.07
CA GLN A 207 14.93 -2.03 3.06
C GLN A 207 14.23 -2.50 1.80
N LYS A 208 13.11 -3.16 2.01
CA LYS A 208 12.22 -3.62 0.95
C LYS A 208 11.35 -2.45 0.54
N THR A 209 11.44 -2.05 -0.72
CA THR A 209 10.68 -0.93 -1.28
C THR A 209 9.89 -1.40 -2.50
N GLY A 210 8.57 -1.40 -2.41
CA GLY A 210 7.70 -1.81 -3.52
C GLY A 210 6.73 -0.72 -3.93
N GLY A 211 6.34 -0.69 -5.19
CA GLY A 211 5.31 0.26 -5.63
C GLY A 211 3.94 -0.03 -5.02
N ILE A 212 3.60 -1.31 -4.84
CA ILE A 212 2.33 -1.75 -4.26
C ILE A 212 2.54 -2.29 -2.84
N CYS A 213 3.39 -3.31 -2.70
CA CYS A 213 3.72 -3.90 -1.40
C CYS A 213 5.23 -4.03 -1.21
N ALA A 214 5.76 -3.89 0.00
CA ALA A 214 7.18 -4.19 0.21
C ALA A 214 7.41 -5.72 0.15
N ILE A 215 6.50 -6.47 0.79
CA ILE A 215 6.49 -7.93 0.81
C ILE A 215 5.08 -8.43 0.45
N ASN A 216 5.00 -9.40 -0.44
CA ASN A 216 3.76 -10.07 -0.82
C ASN A 216 3.81 -11.58 -0.56
N TYR A 217 2.95 -12.06 0.32
CA TYR A 217 2.65 -13.48 0.54
C TYR A 217 1.28 -13.88 -0.02
N GLY A 218 0.37 -12.91 -0.18
CA GLY A 218 -1.00 -13.13 -0.64
C GLY A 218 -1.18 -12.89 -2.14
N THR A 219 -2.29 -12.23 -2.48
CA THR A 219 -2.68 -11.97 -3.88
C THR A 219 -2.65 -10.48 -4.19
N VAL A 220 -1.97 -10.13 -5.30
CA VAL A 220 -2.00 -8.79 -5.88
C VAL A 220 -2.47 -8.91 -7.33
N GLU A 221 -3.58 -8.24 -7.64
CA GLU A 221 -4.31 -8.44 -8.89
C GLU A 221 -4.79 -7.13 -9.52
N ASN A 222 -4.63 -7.00 -10.84
CA ASN A 222 -5.14 -5.87 -11.60
C ASN A 222 -4.70 -4.51 -11.03
N VAL A 223 -3.41 -4.40 -10.69
CA VAL A 223 -2.85 -3.19 -10.08
C VAL A 223 -1.97 -2.44 -11.05
N VAL A 224 -1.85 -1.14 -10.82
CA VAL A 224 -0.94 -0.26 -11.55
C VAL A 224 -0.02 0.47 -10.59
N SER A 225 1.27 0.45 -10.89
CA SER A 225 2.29 1.20 -10.16
C SER A 225 2.98 2.19 -11.09
N ALA A 226 2.73 3.48 -10.89
CA ALA A 226 3.41 4.58 -11.57
C ALA A 226 4.25 5.44 -10.60
N VAL A 227 4.70 4.84 -9.49
CA VAL A 227 5.61 5.50 -8.56
C VAL A 227 7.03 5.62 -9.14
N ASN A 228 7.77 6.62 -8.70
CA ASN A 228 9.23 6.65 -8.83
C ASN A 228 9.84 6.16 -7.52
N ILE A 229 10.51 5.02 -7.56
CA ILE A 229 11.23 4.45 -6.43
C ILE A 229 12.69 4.85 -6.54
N LYS A 230 13.26 5.41 -5.48
CA LYS A 230 14.69 5.70 -5.40
C LYS A 230 15.30 5.01 -4.19
N THR A 231 16.33 4.22 -4.39
CA THR A 231 17.06 3.55 -3.30
C THR A 231 18.55 3.65 -3.49
N LYS A 232 19.29 3.26 -2.46
CA LYS A 232 20.72 2.97 -2.58
C LYS A 232 20.98 1.70 -3.39
N SER A 233 22.26 1.45 -3.65
CA SER A 233 22.74 0.29 -4.37
C SER A 233 22.28 -1.00 -3.66
N LEU A 234 21.81 -1.97 -4.43
CA LEU A 234 21.51 -3.30 -3.93
C LEU A 234 22.75 -3.88 -3.24
N ILE A 235 22.58 -4.37 -2.01
CA ILE A 235 23.58 -5.17 -1.32
C ILE A 235 23.04 -6.60 -1.28
N ASP A 236 23.69 -7.51 -1.98
CA ASP A 236 23.34 -8.93 -2.02
C ASP A 236 24.62 -9.77 -1.86
N ASN A 237 24.80 -10.36 -0.69
CA ASN A 237 25.89 -11.25 -0.34
C ASN A 237 25.45 -12.18 0.81
N LYS A 238 26.28 -13.16 1.18
CA LYS A 238 25.98 -14.18 2.19
C LYS A 238 25.48 -13.67 3.54
N GLU A 239 25.79 -12.42 3.92
CA GLU A 239 25.40 -11.85 5.20
C GLU A 239 24.28 -10.81 5.10
N ARG A 240 24.00 -10.29 3.90
CA ARG A 240 23.18 -9.09 3.71
C ARG A 240 22.38 -9.14 2.42
N LEU A 241 21.09 -8.84 2.52
CA LEU A 241 20.19 -8.55 1.41
C LEU A 241 19.44 -7.24 1.67
N ASN A 242 20.02 -6.12 1.26
CA ASN A 242 19.49 -4.78 1.55
C ASN A 242 19.24 -3.96 0.28
N ASN A 243 18.38 -2.95 0.42
CA ASN A 243 17.94 -2.04 -0.65
C ASN A 243 17.25 -2.77 -1.81
N ILE A 244 16.47 -3.82 -1.53
CA ILE A 244 15.68 -4.45 -2.58
C ILE A 244 14.53 -3.52 -2.96
N ALA A 245 14.42 -3.23 -4.24
CA ALA A 245 13.35 -2.42 -4.82
C ALA A 245 12.65 -3.22 -5.91
N ALA A 246 11.35 -2.98 -6.11
CA ALA A 246 10.64 -3.51 -7.26
C ALA A 246 9.37 -2.72 -7.58
N ALA A 247 8.89 -2.85 -8.81
CA ALA A 247 7.83 -2.00 -9.31
C ALA A 247 6.46 -2.34 -8.68
N ILE A 248 6.23 -3.61 -8.35
CA ILE A 248 5.00 -4.09 -7.69
C ILE A 248 5.30 -4.55 -6.26
N ALA A 249 6.13 -5.58 -6.10
CA ALA A 249 6.41 -6.17 -4.80
C ALA A 249 7.91 -6.46 -4.62
N ALA A 250 8.59 -5.79 -3.69
CA ALA A 250 10.05 -5.95 -3.54
C ALA A 250 10.43 -7.41 -3.28
N ARG A 251 9.68 -8.10 -2.41
CA ARG A 251 9.70 -9.57 -2.27
C ARG A 251 8.31 -10.13 -2.55
N THR A 252 8.24 -11.27 -3.24
CA THR A 252 6.98 -11.99 -3.41
C THR A 252 7.16 -13.51 -3.29
N ASP A 253 6.38 -14.11 -2.40
CA ASP A 253 6.09 -15.56 -2.35
C ASP A 253 4.62 -15.84 -2.73
N GLY A 254 3.81 -14.79 -2.86
CA GLY A 254 2.42 -14.84 -3.29
C GLY A 254 2.24 -14.70 -4.81
N TYR A 255 1.01 -14.37 -5.21
CA TYR A 255 0.59 -14.25 -6.61
C TYR A 255 0.57 -12.79 -7.07
N LEU A 256 1.14 -12.54 -8.25
CA LEU A 256 1.08 -11.28 -8.98
C LEU A 256 0.41 -11.53 -10.33
N THR A 257 -0.81 -11.05 -10.51
CA THR A 257 -1.59 -11.31 -11.73
C THR A 257 -2.12 -10.02 -12.33
N ASN A 258 -1.94 -9.84 -13.63
CA ASN A 258 -2.43 -8.66 -14.35
C ASN A 258 -1.89 -7.35 -13.75
N CYS A 259 -0.62 -7.35 -13.33
CA CYS A 259 0.03 -6.19 -12.71
C CYS A 259 0.84 -5.40 -13.74
N TYR A 260 0.71 -4.08 -13.71
CA TYR A 260 1.41 -3.20 -14.64
C TYR A 260 2.21 -2.12 -13.93
N TRP A 261 3.36 -1.76 -14.50
CA TRP A 261 4.19 -0.71 -13.92
C TRP A 261 4.74 0.27 -14.95
N LEU A 262 5.03 1.49 -14.49
CA LEU A 262 5.74 2.50 -15.27
C LEU A 262 7.18 2.02 -15.49
N LYS A 263 7.59 2.01 -16.75
CA LYS A 263 8.94 1.58 -17.14
C LYS A 263 10.01 2.42 -16.44
N ASP A 264 11.09 1.76 -16.04
CA ASP A 264 12.25 2.41 -15.44
C ASP A 264 11.91 3.24 -14.18
N SER A 265 10.82 2.87 -13.50
CA SER A 265 10.32 3.48 -12.26
C SER A 265 11.24 3.33 -11.07
N ILE A 266 12.26 2.47 -11.14
CA ILE A 266 13.14 2.17 -10.03
C ILE A 266 14.54 2.68 -10.33
N ASN A 267 15.02 3.62 -9.52
CA ASN A 267 16.37 4.15 -9.56
C ASN A 267 17.17 3.65 -8.34
N GLN A 268 17.97 2.61 -8.54
CA GLN A 268 18.91 2.12 -7.52
C GLN A 268 20.28 2.75 -7.77
N ASP A 269 20.59 3.81 -7.02
CA ASP A 269 21.88 4.53 -7.06
C ASP A 269 22.32 4.95 -8.48
N GLY A 270 21.39 5.57 -9.21
CA GLY A 270 21.59 6.01 -10.59
C GLY A 270 21.31 4.93 -11.65
N ASN A 271 21.07 3.68 -11.26
CA ASN A 271 20.78 2.59 -12.18
C ASN A 271 19.28 2.32 -12.26
N LEU A 272 18.71 2.59 -13.43
CA LEU A 272 17.30 2.31 -13.70
C LEU A 272 17.06 0.79 -13.80
N LYS A 273 15.99 0.31 -13.16
CA LYS A 273 15.55 -1.09 -13.17
C LYS A 273 14.09 -1.18 -13.61
N ASN A 274 13.75 -2.31 -14.23
CA ASN A 274 12.44 -2.55 -14.81
C ASN A 274 11.88 -3.94 -14.45
N HIS A 275 11.80 -4.28 -13.17
CA HIS A 275 11.35 -5.60 -12.71
C HIS A 275 10.12 -5.53 -11.81
N ILE A 276 9.26 -6.54 -11.92
CA ILE A 276 8.00 -6.63 -11.16
C ILE A 276 8.25 -6.88 -9.67
N ALA A 277 9.27 -7.69 -9.38
CA ALA A 277 9.74 -8.08 -8.07
C ALA A 277 11.27 -8.16 -8.07
N TYR A 278 11.90 -8.15 -6.90
CA TYR A 278 13.34 -8.40 -6.84
C TYR A 278 13.64 -9.79 -7.42
N THR A 279 14.56 -9.83 -8.36
CA THR A 279 14.91 -11.05 -9.10
C THR A 279 16.31 -11.48 -8.69
N ASN A 280 16.44 -12.38 -7.71
CA ASN A 280 17.77 -12.74 -7.21
C ASN A 280 18.61 -13.55 -8.23
N TYR A 281 19.94 -13.40 -8.15
CA TYR A 281 21.00 -14.21 -8.76
C TYR A 281 22.21 -14.43 -7.80
N GLY A 282 22.15 -13.96 -6.55
CA GLY A 282 23.26 -13.91 -5.60
C GLY A 282 23.19 -14.87 -4.42
N ASP A 283 23.99 -14.55 -3.40
CA ASP A 283 24.53 -15.48 -2.40
C ASP A 283 23.84 -15.45 -1.03
N TYR A 284 22.87 -14.54 -0.79
CA TYR A 284 22.22 -14.45 0.53
C TYR A 284 21.42 -15.73 0.84
N THR A 285 21.79 -16.42 1.92
CA THR A 285 21.29 -17.79 2.19
C THR A 285 20.17 -17.86 3.22
N GLU A 286 19.86 -16.77 3.93
CA GLU A 286 18.85 -16.79 4.99
C GLU A 286 17.42 -16.65 4.44
N GLU A 287 17.26 -16.21 3.19
CA GLU A 287 15.96 -15.97 2.57
C GLU A 287 16.03 -16.23 1.06
N ASN A 288 15.02 -16.89 0.49
CA ASN A 288 14.87 -17.01 -0.95
C ASN A 288 13.97 -15.88 -1.47
N CYS A 289 14.57 -14.91 -2.16
CA CYS A 289 13.84 -13.81 -2.79
C CYS A 289 13.74 -13.97 -4.32
N ILE A 290 13.87 -15.20 -4.85
CA ILE A 290 13.61 -15.48 -6.27
C ILE A 290 12.10 -15.71 -6.41
N PRO A 291 11.37 -14.83 -7.12
CA PRO A 291 9.94 -15.03 -7.32
C PRO A 291 9.71 -16.31 -8.12
N ASP A 292 8.73 -17.10 -7.69
CA ASP A 292 8.25 -18.26 -8.43
C ASP A 292 7.59 -17.79 -9.74
N PRO A 293 8.15 -18.11 -10.93
CA PRO A 293 7.62 -17.63 -12.19
C PRO A 293 6.22 -18.14 -12.50
N SER A 294 5.77 -19.23 -11.86
CA SER A 294 4.41 -19.77 -12.02
C SER A 294 3.34 -18.94 -11.30
N LYS A 295 3.75 -18.05 -10.38
CA LYS A 295 2.88 -17.16 -9.62
C LYS A 295 2.79 -15.75 -10.22
N ILE A 296 3.49 -15.50 -11.33
CA ILE A 296 3.48 -14.23 -12.05
C ILE A 296 2.83 -14.44 -13.42
N THR A 297 1.67 -13.81 -13.66
CA THR A 297 0.92 -14.01 -14.91
C THR A 297 0.29 -12.71 -15.44
N GLY A 298 0.32 -12.50 -16.75
CA GLY A 298 -0.39 -11.38 -17.38
C GLY A 298 0.25 -10.00 -17.17
N CYS A 299 1.49 -9.94 -16.68
CA CYS A 299 2.13 -8.71 -16.22
C CYS A 299 3.01 -8.04 -17.30
N GLY A 300 3.23 -6.73 -17.15
CA GLY A 300 4.03 -5.95 -18.09
C GLY A 300 4.22 -4.50 -17.70
N TRP A 301 4.81 -3.70 -18.58
CA TRP A 301 5.12 -2.29 -18.31
C TRP A 301 4.59 -1.36 -19.40
N PHE A 302 4.50 -0.07 -19.07
CA PHE A 302 4.11 1.01 -19.97
C PHE A 302 5.08 2.20 -19.84
N ASP A 303 5.28 2.97 -20.91
CA ASP A 303 6.24 4.10 -20.90
C ASP A 303 5.68 5.38 -20.28
N THR A 304 4.36 5.54 -20.21
CA THR A 304 3.72 6.78 -19.73
C THR A 304 2.50 6.47 -18.89
N ASN A 305 2.33 7.18 -17.78
CA ASN A 305 1.13 7.09 -16.95
C ASN A 305 -0.06 7.73 -17.68
N SER A 306 -0.63 7.00 -18.62
CA SER A 306 -1.77 7.40 -19.43
C SER A 306 -2.71 6.20 -19.62
N PRO A 307 -4.03 6.41 -19.50
CA PRO A 307 -5.04 5.40 -19.82
C PRO A 307 -4.86 4.77 -21.21
N SER A 308 -4.41 5.55 -22.18
CA SER A 308 -4.21 5.09 -23.57
C SER A 308 -2.83 4.50 -23.84
N ALA A 309 -1.97 4.35 -22.83
CA ALA A 309 -0.65 3.79 -23.02
C ALA A 309 -0.72 2.35 -23.54
N SER A 310 0.18 2.01 -24.45
CA SER A 310 0.42 0.61 -24.83
C SER A 310 1.16 -0.11 -23.69
N VAL A 311 0.87 -1.39 -23.52
CA VAL A 311 1.53 -2.24 -22.53
C VAL A 311 2.45 -3.22 -23.25
N THR A 312 3.69 -3.33 -22.78
CA THR A 312 4.66 -4.34 -23.21
C THR A 312 4.68 -5.47 -22.19
N ALA A 313 4.59 -6.71 -22.66
CA ALA A 313 4.67 -7.89 -21.79
C ALA A 313 6.03 -7.97 -21.09
N GLY A 314 6.02 -8.34 -19.80
CA GLY A 314 7.26 -8.51 -19.03
C GLY A 314 8.13 -9.64 -19.59
N THR A 315 9.44 -9.44 -19.60
CA THR A 315 10.42 -10.40 -20.09
C THR A 315 10.91 -11.34 -18.98
N THR A 316 11.66 -12.38 -19.35
CA THR A 316 12.28 -13.31 -18.38
C THR A 316 13.20 -12.61 -17.39
N SER A 317 13.93 -11.56 -17.77
CA SER A 317 14.77 -10.81 -16.83
C SER A 317 13.98 -9.99 -15.82
N GLU A 318 12.76 -9.59 -16.18
CA GLU A 318 11.92 -8.67 -15.40
C GLU A 318 10.95 -9.42 -14.49
N CYS A 319 10.50 -10.61 -14.92
CA CYS A 319 9.47 -11.42 -14.26
C CYS A 319 9.90 -12.85 -13.94
N LYS A 320 11.15 -13.25 -14.24
CA LYS A 320 11.67 -14.64 -14.21
C LYS A 320 11.02 -15.62 -15.18
N SER A 321 9.96 -15.23 -15.86
CA SER A 321 9.36 -15.89 -17.02
C SER A 321 8.91 -14.84 -18.03
N ALA A 322 9.04 -15.15 -19.32
CA ALA A 322 8.43 -14.33 -20.35
C ALA A 322 6.90 -14.36 -20.17
N GLN A 323 6.31 -13.18 -20.08
CA GLN A 323 4.88 -13.02 -19.85
C GLN A 323 4.12 -12.95 -21.17
N THR A 324 2.88 -13.42 -21.13
CA THR A 324 1.86 -13.09 -22.14
C THR A 324 0.84 -12.22 -21.44
N LEU A 325 0.50 -11.07 -22.02
CA LEU A 325 -0.54 -10.20 -21.48
C LEU A 325 -1.88 -10.95 -21.46
N ALA A 326 -2.60 -10.88 -20.34
CA ALA A 326 -3.88 -11.58 -20.20
C ALA A 326 -4.97 -10.98 -21.11
N TYR A 327 -4.83 -9.70 -21.44
CA TYR A 327 -5.75 -8.94 -22.28
C TYR A 327 -4.98 -8.10 -23.31
N SER A 328 -5.66 -7.65 -24.36
CA SER A 328 -5.08 -6.84 -25.44
C SER A 328 -5.64 -5.42 -25.45
N GLY A 329 -4.85 -4.48 -25.96
CA GLY A 329 -5.27 -3.09 -26.19
C GLY A 329 -4.41 -2.09 -25.42
N THR A 330 -5.00 -0.95 -25.13
CA THR A 330 -4.43 0.06 -24.23
C THR A 330 -4.51 -0.41 -22.77
N LEU A 331 -3.72 0.22 -21.89
CA LEU A 331 -3.69 -0.06 -20.45
C LEU A 331 -5.09 -0.06 -19.85
N ILE A 332 -5.89 0.99 -20.09
CA ILE A 332 -7.26 1.08 -19.57
C ILE A 332 -8.21 -0.01 -20.10
N GLN A 333 -8.03 -0.43 -21.36
CA GLN A 333 -8.84 -1.51 -21.95
C GLN A 333 -8.50 -2.85 -21.29
N MET A 334 -7.22 -3.13 -21.06
CA MET A 334 -6.77 -4.36 -20.42
C MET A 334 -7.24 -4.43 -18.96
N LEU A 335 -7.11 -3.33 -18.21
CA LEU A 335 -7.59 -3.24 -16.83
C LEU A 335 -9.12 -3.41 -16.73
N ASN A 336 -9.88 -2.81 -17.64
CA ASN A 336 -11.34 -2.97 -17.67
C ASN A 336 -11.80 -4.33 -18.19
N ALA A 337 -11.00 -5.00 -19.02
CA ALA A 337 -11.28 -6.37 -19.44
C ALA A 337 -11.17 -7.33 -18.24
N TYR A 338 -10.16 -7.13 -17.37
CA TYR A 338 -10.09 -7.83 -16.08
C TYR A 338 -11.34 -7.59 -15.23
N VAL A 339 -11.73 -6.32 -15.03
CA VAL A 339 -12.93 -5.97 -14.25
C VAL A 339 -14.18 -6.64 -14.82
N SER A 340 -14.32 -6.68 -16.16
CA SER A 340 -15.48 -7.28 -16.84
C SER A 340 -15.50 -8.81 -16.75
N ALA A 341 -14.32 -9.46 -16.66
CA ALA A 341 -14.20 -10.90 -16.52
C ALA A 341 -14.27 -11.38 -15.06
N SER A 342 -14.06 -10.47 -14.10
CA SER A 342 -14.11 -10.78 -12.67
C SER A 342 -15.51 -11.18 -12.22
N SER A 343 -15.57 -12.08 -11.23
CA SER A 343 -16.81 -12.41 -10.54
C SER A 343 -17.14 -11.44 -9.39
N ASP A 344 -16.19 -10.60 -8.97
CA ASP A 344 -16.44 -9.55 -7.98
C ASP A 344 -17.10 -8.33 -8.65
N SER A 345 -18.42 -8.24 -8.52
CA SER A 345 -19.21 -7.11 -9.03
C SER A 345 -18.92 -5.77 -8.34
N GLY A 346 -18.13 -5.78 -7.26
CA GLY A 346 -17.69 -4.57 -6.55
C GLY A 346 -16.46 -3.90 -7.15
N LEU A 347 -15.79 -4.49 -8.15
CA LEU A 347 -14.65 -3.86 -8.80
C LEU A 347 -15.08 -2.64 -9.62
N LYS A 348 -14.40 -1.51 -9.39
CA LYS A 348 -14.65 -0.27 -10.13
C LYS A 348 -13.98 -0.31 -11.49
N ARG A 349 -14.66 0.28 -12.48
CA ARG A 349 -14.08 0.44 -13.81
C ARG A 349 -12.94 1.45 -13.75
N TRP A 350 -11.92 1.21 -14.55
CA TRP A 350 -10.84 2.15 -14.77
C TRP A 350 -11.29 3.23 -15.74
N THR A 351 -10.91 4.47 -15.44
CA THR A 351 -11.24 5.67 -16.23
C THR A 351 -10.01 6.56 -16.38
N ALA A 352 -10.15 7.63 -17.16
CA ALA A 352 -9.20 8.73 -17.19
C ALA A 352 -9.58 9.77 -16.13
N GLY A 353 -8.61 10.20 -15.32
CA GLY A 353 -8.75 11.36 -14.44
C GLY A 353 -8.86 12.66 -15.25
N ALA A 354 -9.23 13.74 -14.57
CA ALA A 354 -9.35 15.05 -15.20
C ALA A 354 -8.02 15.59 -15.78
N ASP A 355 -6.89 15.13 -15.22
CA ASP A 355 -5.53 15.43 -15.67
C ASP A 355 -5.03 14.46 -16.76
N GLY A 356 -5.89 13.55 -17.22
CA GLY A 356 -5.53 12.51 -18.20
C GLY A 356 -4.74 11.34 -17.62
N SER A 357 -4.52 11.29 -16.31
CA SER A 357 -3.91 10.15 -15.63
C SER A 357 -4.89 8.99 -15.46
N LEU A 358 -4.41 7.83 -15.03
CA LEU A 358 -5.24 6.68 -14.73
C LEU A 358 -6.04 6.89 -13.43
N SER A 359 -7.33 6.53 -13.44
CA SER A 359 -8.23 6.68 -12.29
C SER A 359 -9.30 5.57 -12.25
N LEU A 360 -10.21 5.63 -11.28
CA LEU A 360 -11.35 4.74 -11.10
C LEU A 360 -12.67 5.51 -11.16
N ASP A 361 -13.70 4.88 -11.70
CA ASP A 361 -15.08 5.39 -11.78
C ASP A 361 -15.84 5.04 -10.50
N PHE A 362 -15.77 5.93 -9.50
CA PHE A 362 -16.26 5.68 -8.14
C PHE A 362 -17.78 5.77 -7.96
#